data_AF-A0A3B6TXF0-F1
#
_entry.id   AF-A0A3B6TXF0-F1
#
_cell.length_a   1.000
_cell.length_b   1.000
_cell.length_c   1.000
_cell.angle_alpha   90.00
_cell.angle_beta   90.00
_cell.angle_gamma   90.00
#
_symmetry.space_group_name_H-M   'P 1'
#
loop_
_entity.id
_entity.type
_entity.pdbx_description
1 polymer ?
#
loop_
_entity_poly.entity_id
_entity_poly.type
_entity_poly.pdbx_seq_one_letter_code
_entity_poly.pdbx_strand_id
1 'polypeptide(L)'
;MYHEQNLGRAQDNEAHGIEVAKLQKELDSLANQYSQLVDDVSKLFDFQDGIKSHDMDCTSQAINELKEKKKQLEEQAKIELQMEKLKLKKEQRCILQSQADIIQNTRKAMKELEVEKDLLKEEKKKLENVIAELLKVGHGCKEKLDKIKEVVMEE
;
A
#
# COMPACT_ATOMS: atom_id res chain seq x y z
N MET A 1 7.90 44.09 -106.67
CA MET A 1 8.03 44.64 -105.31
C MET A 1 6.90 44.23 -104.37
N TYR A 2 5.61 44.30 -104.73
CA TYR A 2 4.51 43.94 -103.80
C TYR A 2 4.38 42.45 -103.46
N HIS A 3 4.83 41.53 -104.33
CA HIS A 3 4.66 40.09 -104.10
C HIS A 3 5.64 39.48 -103.06
N GLU A 4 6.91 39.89 -103.05
CA GLU A 4 7.88 39.44 -102.03
C GLU A 4 7.52 39.94 -100.63
N GLN A 5 7.05 41.19 -100.50
CA GLN A 5 6.67 41.77 -99.21
C GLN A 5 5.40 41.14 -98.62
N ASN A 6 4.54 40.56 -99.45
CA ASN A 6 3.37 39.81 -99.00
C ASN A 6 3.71 38.37 -98.64
N LEU A 7 4.70 37.76 -99.32
CA LEU A 7 5.19 36.43 -98.99
C LEU A 7 5.91 36.41 -97.63
N GLY A 8 6.78 37.40 -97.36
CA GLY A 8 7.45 37.52 -96.06
C GLY A 8 6.48 37.71 -94.88
N ARG A 9 5.45 38.56 -95.05
CA ARG A 9 4.41 38.75 -94.02
C ARG A 9 3.58 37.49 -93.75
N ALA A 10 3.33 36.67 -94.76
CA ALA A 10 2.64 35.39 -94.58
C ALA A 10 3.50 34.39 -93.79
N GLN A 11 4.81 34.34 -94.08
CA GLN A 11 5.77 33.51 -93.35
C GLN A 11 5.94 33.95 -91.89
N ASP A 12 6.00 35.26 -91.63
CA ASP A 12 6.10 35.80 -90.27
C ASP A 12 4.84 35.50 -89.44
N ASN A 13 3.65 35.61 -90.02
CA ASN A 13 2.40 35.25 -89.37
C ASN A 13 2.31 33.75 -89.06
N GLU A 14 2.81 32.89 -89.96
CA GLU A 14 2.88 31.44 -89.73
C GLU A 14 3.85 31.11 -88.59
N ALA A 15 5.05 31.69 -88.58
CA ALA A 15 6.02 31.53 -87.51
C ALA A 15 5.47 32.00 -86.15
N HIS A 16 4.81 33.15 -86.11
CA HIS A 16 4.15 33.67 -84.91
C HIS A 16 3.03 32.73 -84.44
N GLY A 17 2.23 32.17 -85.35
CA GLY A 17 1.20 31.19 -85.01
C GLY A 17 1.76 29.91 -84.38
N ILE A 18 2.88 29.41 -84.90
CA ILE A 18 3.59 28.24 -84.35
C ILE A 18 4.12 28.54 -82.94
N GLU A 19 4.70 29.72 -82.72
CA GLU A 19 5.24 30.12 -81.43
C GLU A 19 4.16 30.31 -80.37
N VAL A 20 3.03 30.94 -80.74
CA VAL A 20 1.84 31.04 -79.86
C VAL A 20 1.32 29.66 -79.48
N ALA A 21 1.21 28.74 -80.44
CA ALA A 21 0.76 27.37 -80.16
C ALA A 21 1.72 26.60 -79.24
N LYS A 22 3.03 26.85 -79.34
CA LYS A 22 4.04 26.27 -78.45
C LYS A 22 3.90 26.83 -77.03
N LEU A 23 3.81 28.15 -76.88
CA LEU A 23 3.62 28.81 -75.59
C LEU A 23 2.32 28.37 -74.90
N GLN A 24 1.24 28.18 -75.66
CA GLN A 24 -0.02 27.66 -75.11
C GLN A 24 0.16 26.26 -74.51
N LYS A 25 0.87 25.36 -75.20
CA LYS A 25 1.15 24.01 -74.68
C LYS A 25 2.02 24.03 -73.43
N GLU A 26 3.02 24.92 -73.38
CA GLU A 26 3.86 25.09 -72.19
C GLU A 26 3.05 25.64 -71.02
N LEU A 27 2.16 26.60 -71.26
CA LEU A 27 1.26 27.16 -70.26
C LEU A 27 0.28 26.10 -69.73
N ASP A 28 -0.35 25.31 -70.61
CA ASP A 28 -1.26 24.23 -70.22
C ASP A 28 -0.51 23.15 -69.41
N SER A 29 0.72 22.79 -69.82
CA SER A 29 1.56 21.87 -69.08
C SER A 29 1.90 22.41 -67.69
N LEU A 30 2.26 23.69 -67.59
CA LEU A 30 2.59 24.32 -66.31
C LEU A 30 1.36 24.41 -65.39
N ALA A 31 0.19 24.73 -65.95
CA ALA A 31 -1.07 24.74 -65.22
C ALA A 31 -1.39 23.35 -64.63
N ASN A 32 -1.23 22.28 -65.42
CA ASN A 32 -1.43 20.91 -64.94
C ASN A 32 -0.43 20.53 -63.83
N GLN A 33 0.85 20.90 -63.98
CA GLN A 33 1.86 20.66 -62.94
C GLN A 33 1.55 21.42 -61.65
N TYR A 34 1.09 22.66 -61.77
CA TYR A 34 0.69 23.46 -60.61
C TYR A 34 -0.52 22.86 -59.90
N SER A 35 -1.56 22.46 -60.64
CA SER A 35 -2.73 21.78 -60.08
C SER A 35 -2.34 20.49 -59.34
N GLN A 36 -1.47 19.67 -59.94
CA GLN A 36 -0.99 18.45 -59.30
C GLN A 36 -0.22 18.75 -58.00
N LEU A 37 0.64 19.77 -58.01
CA LEU A 37 1.39 20.19 -56.83
C LEU A 37 0.45 20.67 -55.70
N VAL A 38 -0.58 21.45 -56.03
CA VAL A 38 -1.58 21.91 -55.06
C VAL A 38 -2.33 20.72 -54.44
N ASP A 39 -2.74 19.75 -55.26
CA ASP A 39 -3.43 18.55 -54.77
C ASP A 39 -2.54 17.70 -53.87
N ASP A 40 -1.27 17.52 -54.24
CA ASP A 40 -0.32 16.73 -53.45
C ASP A 40 0.04 17.42 -52.13
N VAL A 41 0.23 18.74 -52.15
CA VAL A 41 0.43 19.55 -50.93
C VAL A 41 -0.80 19.49 -50.02
N SER A 42 -2.01 19.57 -50.59
CA SER A 42 -3.25 19.48 -49.81
C SER A 42 -3.39 18.11 -49.11
N LYS A 43 -3.11 17.02 -49.84
CA LYS A 43 -3.11 15.66 -49.25
C LYS A 43 -2.07 15.49 -48.13
N LEU A 44 -0.90 16.14 -48.24
CA LEU A 44 0.11 16.09 -47.18
C LEU A 44 -0.37 16.77 -45.90
N PHE A 45 -1.10 17.89 -46.02
CA PHE A 45 -1.71 18.55 -44.86
C PHE A 45 -2.81 17.68 -44.24
N ASP A 46 -3.73 17.15 -45.05
CA ASP A 46 -4.80 16.26 -44.56
C ASP A 46 -4.24 15.02 -43.86
N PHE A 47 -3.19 14.41 -44.41
CA PHE A 47 -2.53 13.26 -43.80
C PHE A 47 -1.87 13.60 -42.46
N GLN A 48 -1.16 14.74 -42.39
CA GLN A 48 -0.54 15.18 -41.15
C GLN A 48 -1.58 15.50 -40.07
N ASP A 49 -2.67 16.17 -40.44
CA ASP A 49 -3.75 16.50 -39.51
C ASP A 49 -4.49 15.25 -39.03
N GLY A 50 -4.68 14.26 -39.92
CA GLY A 50 -5.20 12.94 -39.56
C GLY A 50 -4.33 12.21 -38.53
N ILE A 51 -2.99 12.20 -38.72
CA ILE A 51 -2.06 11.62 -37.74
C ILE A 51 -2.14 12.34 -36.39
N LYS A 52 -2.08 13.67 -36.40
CA LYS A 52 -2.12 14.48 -35.17
C LYS A 52 -3.42 14.27 -34.39
N SER A 53 -4.56 14.18 -35.10
CA SER A 53 -5.86 13.90 -34.48
C SER A 53 -5.85 12.54 -33.79
N HIS A 54 -5.36 11.50 -34.47
CA HIS A 54 -5.30 10.16 -33.91
C HIS A 54 -4.35 10.08 -32.69
N ASP A 55 -3.16 10.68 -32.77
CA ASP A 55 -2.20 10.71 -31.66
C ASP A 55 -2.76 11.43 -30.43
N MET A 56 -3.50 12.54 -30.63
CA MET A 56 -4.19 13.27 -29.58
C MET A 56 -5.27 12.42 -28.90
N ASP A 57 -6.06 11.67 -29.67
CA ASP A 57 -7.08 10.78 -29.14
C ASP A 57 -6.47 9.62 -28.34
N CYS A 58 -5.44 8.96 -28.86
CA CYS A 58 -4.70 7.91 -28.16
C CYS A 58 -4.08 8.42 -26.85
N THR A 59 -3.48 9.61 -26.88
CA THR A 59 -2.90 10.23 -25.69
C THR A 59 -3.98 10.56 -24.65
N SER A 60 -5.12 11.09 -25.10
CA SER A 60 -6.26 11.42 -24.22
C SER A 60 -6.85 10.17 -23.57
N GLN A 61 -6.97 9.07 -24.33
CA GLN A 61 -7.42 7.79 -23.80
C GLN A 61 -6.46 7.26 -22.73
N ALA A 62 -5.15 7.23 -23.02
CA ALA A 62 -4.14 6.78 -22.06
C ALA A 62 -4.15 7.60 -20.76
N ILE A 63 -4.32 8.93 -20.86
CA ILE A 63 -4.44 9.81 -19.69
C ILE A 63 -5.68 9.47 -18.85
N ASN A 64 -6.82 9.21 -19.50
CA ASN A 64 -8.05 8.86 -18.79
C ASN A 64 -7.93 7.50 -18.09
N GLU A 65 -7.37 6.49 -18.75
CA GLU A 65 -7.09 5.18 -18.14
C GLU A 65 -6.16 5.30 -16.93
N LEU A 66 -5.12 6.13 -17.02
CA LEU A 66 -4.22 6.40 -15.89
C LEU A 66 -4.93 7.10 -14.72
N LYS A 67 -5.83 8.05 -15.01
CA LYS A 67 -6.63 8.72 -13.97
C LYS A 67 -7.57 7.74 -13.27
N GLU A 68 -8.21 6.84 -14.02
CA GLU A 68 -9.07 5.80 -13.45
C GLU A 68 -8.28 4.82 -12.58
N LYS A 69 -7.14 4.31 -13.08
CA LYS A 69 -6.25 3.44 -12.30
C LYS A 69 -5.75 4.12 -11.03
N LYS A 70 -5.38 5.41 -11.11
CA LYS A 70 -4.97 6.18 -9.93
C LYS A 70 -6.09 6.25 -8.90
N LYS A 71 -7.32 6.53 -9.33
CA LYS A 71 -8.49 6.59 -8.42
C LYS A 71 -8.77 5.24 -7.77
N GLN A 72 -8.71 4.14 -8.53
CA GLN A 72 -8.88 2.78 -8.01
C GLN A 72 -7.82 2.44 -6.95
N LEU A 73 -6.56 2.78 -7.21
CA LEU A 73 -5.46 2.57 -6.25
C LEU A 73 -5.64 3.40 -4.97
N GLU A 74 -6.08 4.65 -5.08
CA GLU A 74 -6.38 5.50 -3.92
C GLU A 74 -7.53 4.93 -3.06
N GLU A 75 -8.59 4.44 -3.71
CA GLU A 75 -9.71 3.79 -3.03
C GLU A 75 -9.27 2.48 -2.36
N GLN A 76 -8.48 1.65 -3.06
CA GLN A 76 -7.95 0.41 -2.52
C GLN A 76 -7.04 0.66 -1.30
N ALA A 77 -6.11 1.62 -1.39
CA ALA A 77 -5.23 1.97 -0.28
C ALA A 77 -6.02 2.47 0.94
N LYS A 78 -7.12 3.20 0.72
CA LYS A 78 -8.01 3.66 1.79
C LYS A 78 -8.71 2.50 2.49
N ILE A 79 -9.17 1.50 1.74
CA ILE A 79 -9.80 0.29 2.30
C ILE A 79 -8.77 -0.53 3.09
N GLU A 80 -7.58 -0.75 2.54
CA GLU A 80 -6.50 -1.49 3.21
C GLU A 80 -6.11 -0.83 4.54
N LEU A 81 -5.97 0.49 4.57
CA LEU A 81 -5.69 1.24 5.79
C LEU A 81 -6.81 1.10 6.84
N GLN A 82 -8.08 1.12 6.41
CA GLN A 82 -9.21 0.91 7.32
C GLN A 82 -9.23 -0.51 7.88
N MET A 83 -8.96 -1.52 7.04
CA MET A 83 -8.89 -2.92 7.46
C MET A 83 -7.78 -3.14 8.48
N GLU A 84 -6.59 -2.57 8.26
CA GLU A 84 -5.47 -2.70 9.18
C GLU A 84 -5.77 -2.03 10.53
N LYS A 85 -6.39 -0.83 10.50
CA LYS A 85 -6.86 -0.16 11.71
C LYS A 85 -7.88 -1.01 12.50
N LEU A 86 -8.75 -1.76 11.81
CA LEU A 86 -9.70 -2.66 12.46
C LEU A 86 -9.02 -3.89 13.08
N LYS A 87 -8.04 -4.49 12.39
CA LYS A 87 -7.24 -5.61 12.94
C LYS A 87 -6.51 -5.19 14.22
N LEU A 88 -5.81 -4.05 14.18
CA LEU A 88 -5.10 -3.51 15.34
C LEU A 88 -6.04 -3.27 16.53
N LYS A 89 -7.23 -2.71 16.30
CA LYS A 89 -8.25 -2.54 17.36
C LYS A 89 -8.72 -3.88 17.95
N LYS A 90 -8.84 -4.92 17.13
CA LYS A 90 -9.23 -6.26 17.58
C LYS A 90 -8.14 -6.89 18.45
N GLU A 91 -6.89 -6.81 18.02
CA GLU A 91 -5.74 -7.29 18.80
C GLU A 91 -5.60 -6.55 20.13
N GLN A 92 -5.69 -5.22 20.12
CA GLN A 92 -5.67 -4.40 21.33
C GLN A 92 -6.79 -4.80 22.30
N ARG A 93 -8.00 -5.06 21.81
CA ARG A 93 -9.12 -5.55 22.64
C ARG A 93 -8.81 -6.91 23.26
N CYS A 94 -8.29 -7.85 22.48
CA CYS A 94 -7.91 -9.18 22.98
C CYS A 94 -6.83 -9.09 24.07
N ILE A 95 -5.81 -8.26 23.87
CA ILE A 95 -4.75 -8.03 24.85
C ILE A 95 -5.32 -7.45 26.14
N LEU A 96 -6.14 -6.40 26.04
CA LEU A 96 -6.75 -5.75 27.22
C LEU A 96 -7.67 -6.70 27.99
N GLN A 97 -8.45 -7.53 27.28
CA GLN A 97 -9.28 -8.54 27.91
C GLN A 97 -8.44 -9.57 28.66
N SER A 98 -7.40 -10.11 28.01
CA SER A 98 -6.48 -11.07 28.64
C SER A 98 -5.77 -10.45 29.85
N GLN A 99 -5.36 -9.19 29.77
CA GLN A 99 -4.79 -8.46 30.91
C GLN A 99 -5.77 -8.34 32.07
N ALA A 100 -7.04 -8.02 31.81
CA ALA A 100 -8.08 -7.95 32.83
C ALA A 100 -8.28 -9.31 33.52
N ASP A 101 -8.32 -10.38 32.74
CA ASP A 101 -8.48 -11.75 33.25
C ASP A 101 -7.29 -12.18 34.11
N ILE A 102 -6.05 -11.90 33.66
CA ILE A 102 -4.83 -12.17 34.42
C ILE A 102 -4.85 -11.41 35.75
N ILE A 103 -5.21 -10.13 35.75
CA ILE A 103 -5.28 -9.31 36.96
C ILE A 103 -6.34 -9.86 37.93
N GLN A 104 -7.51 -10.23 37.42
CA GLN A 104 -8.58 -10.80 38.23
C GLN A 104 -8.14 -12.13 38.87
N ASN A 105 -7.57 -13.04 38.08
CA ASN A 105 -7.10 -14.33 38.56
C ASN A 105 -5.98 -14.18 39.58
N THR A 106 -5.02 -13.30 39.32
CA THR A 106 -3.92 -13.01 40.26
C THR A 106 -4.45 -12.46 41.58
N ARG A 107 -5.40 -11.52 41.54
CA ARG A 107 -6.03 -10.99 42.77
C ARG A 107 -6.77 -12.06 43.56
N LYS A 108 -7.44 -12.98 42.88
CA LYS A 108 -8.11 -14.11 43.53
C LYS A 108 -7.10 -15.03 44.22
N ALA A 109 -6.05 -15.43 43.50
CA ALA A 109 -4.98 -16.27 44.05
C ALA A 109 -4.29 -15.63 45.26
N MET A 110 -4.02 -14.32 45.22
CA MET A 110 -3.43 -13.60 46.36
C MET A 110 -4.33 -13.65 47.61
N LYS A 111 -5.66 -13.54 47.45
CA LYS A 111 -6.59 -13.65 48.58
C LYS A 111 -6.61 -15.07 49.16
N GLU A 112 -6.60 -16.08 48.30
CA GLU A 112 -6.57 -17.49 48.72
C GLU A 112 -5.28 -17.80 49.49
N LEU A 113 -4.12 -17.33 48.99
CA LEU A 113 -2.84 -17.45 49.68
C LEU A 113 -2.80 -16.72 51.02
N GLU A 114 -3.48 -15.57 51.14
CA GLU A 114 -3.56 -14.84 52.41
C GLU A 114 -4.33 -15.64 53.46
N VAL A 115 -5.46 -16.24 53.07
CA VAL A 115 -6.24 -17.13 53.94
C VAL A 115 -5.42 -18.34 54.37
N GLU A 116 -4.72 -18.99 53.43
CA GLU A 116 -3.86 -20.14 53.73
C GLU A 116 -2.72 -19.77 54.68
N LYS A 117 -2.07 -18.61 54.47
CA LYS A 117 -1.03 -18.08 55.35
C LYS A 117 -1.54 -17.88 56.78
N ASP A 118 -2.75 -17.36 56.96
CA ASP A 118 -3.29 -17.12 58.29
C ASP A 118 -3.71 -18.42 58.99
N LEU A 119 -4.23 -19.41 58.26
CA LEU A 119 -4.45 -20.76 58.78
C LEU A 119 -3.13 -21.42 59.25
N LEU A 120 -2.07 -21.33 58.44
CA LEU A 120 -0.76 -21.87 58.79
C LEU A 120 -0.17 -21.22 60.05
N LYS A 121 -0.40 -19.92 60.27
CA LYS A 121 0.02 -19.26 61.52
C LYS A 121 -0.71 -19.83 62.73
N GLU A 122 -2.00 -20.12 62.60
CA GLU A 122 -2.79 -20.71 63.67
C GLU A 122 -2.32 -22.14 64.00
N GLU A 123 -2.12 -22.97 62.98
CA GLU A 123 -1.59 -24.33 63.14
C GLU A 123 -0.18 -24.32 63.75
N LYS A 124 0.70 -23.42 63.29
CA LYS A 124 2.03 -23.25 63.89
C LYS A 124 1.94 -22.92 65.38
N LYS A 125 1.06 -21.99 65.78
CA LYS A 125 0.86 -21.63 67.20
C LYS A 125 0.36 -22.82 68.03
N LYS A 126 -0.54 -23.65 67.47
CA LYS A 126 -1.01 -24.88 68.13
C LYS A 126 0.15 -25.86 68.35
N LEU A 127 0.99 -26.06 67.33
CA LEU A 127 2.17 -26.93 67.45
C LEU A 127 3.18 -26.41 68.48
N GLU A 128 3.45 -25.10 68.50
CA GLU A 128 4.33 -24.47 69.50
C GLU A 128 3.82 -24.70 70.92
N ASN A 129 2.51 -24.59 71.16
CA ASN A 129 1.90 -24.89 72.46
C ASN A 129 2.08 -26.36 72.86
N VAL A 130 1.83 -27.30 71.93
CA VAL A 130 2.01 -28.73 72.18
C VAL A 130 3.47 -29.05 72.50
N ILE A 131 4.42 -28.45 71.78
CA ILE A 131 5.86 -28.62 72.07
C ILE A 131 6.19 -28.09 73.47
N ALA A 132 5.68 -26.92 73.85
CA ALA A 132 5.93 -26.35 75.17
C ALA A 132 5.36 -27.23 76.29
N GLU A 133 4.18 -27.82 76.10
CA GLU A 133 3.60 -28.80 77.04
C GLU A 133 4.45 -30.06 77.16
N LEU A 134 4.88 -30.64 76.04
CA LEU A 134 5.75 -31.82 76.02
C LEU A 134 7.10 -31.56 76.71
N LEU A 135 7.71 -30.38 76.49
CA LEU A 135 8.95 -30.00 77.17
C LEU A 135 8.77 -29.86 78.68
N LYS A 136 7.66 -29.27 79.14
CA LYS A 136 7.34 -29.18 80.58
C LYS A 136 7.20 -30.56 81.22
N VAL A 137 6.45 -31.46 80.57
CA VAL A 137 6.29 -32.84 81.05
C VAL A 137 7.63 -33.57 81.06
N GLY A 138 8.42 -33.44 79.99
CA GLY A 138 9.74 -34.06 79.87
C GLY A 138 10.73 -33.62 80.95
N HIS A 139 10.79 -32.32 81.27
CA HIS A 139 11.59 -31.82 82.39
C HIS A 139 11.15 -32.41 83.73
N GLY A 140 9.84 -32.47 84.00
CA GLY A 140 9.32 -33.09 85.22
C GLY A 140 9.63 -34.58 85.32
N CYS A 141 9.66 -35.30 84.20
CA CYS A 141 10.11 -36.70 84.16
C CYS A 141 11.61 -36.83 84.45
N LYS A 142 12.44 -35.94 83.88
CA LYS A 142 13.88 -35.93 84.13
C LYS A 142 14.22 -35.67 85.60
N GLU A 143 13.61 -34.67 86.21
CA GLU A 143 13.80 -34.36 87.64
C GLU A 143 13.44 -35.53 88.55
N LYS A 144 12.34 -36.24 88.26
CA LYS A 144 11.96 -37.44 89.02
C LYS A 144 12.99 -38.56 88.87
N LEU A 145 13.54 -38.74 87.68
CA LEU A 145 14.53 -39.76 87.38
C LEU A 145 15.87 -39.47 88.06
N ASP A 146 16.29 -38.20 88.09
CA ASP A 146 17.50 -37.76 88.78
C ASP A 146 17.39 -37.95 90.30
N LYS A 147 16.24 -37.64 90.92
CA LYS A 147 15.99 -37.94 92.35
C LYS A 147 16.06 -39.43 92.69
N ILE A 148 15.55 -40.29 91.81
CA ILE A 148 15.63 -41.75 92.00
C ILE A 148 17.09 -42.22 91.93
N LYS A 149 17.89 -41.69 91.00
CA LYS A 149 19.32 -42.03 90.89
C LYS A 149 20.11 -41.61 92.14
N GLU A 150 19.81 -40.45 92.71
CA GLU A 150 20.48 -39.95 93.91
C GLU A 150 20.28 -40.90 95.10
N VAL A 151 19.03 -41.32 95.34
CA VAL A 151 18.70 -42.31 96.40
C VAL A 151 19.38 -43.67 96.16
N VAL A 152 19.49 -44.11 94.91
CA VAL A 152 20.11 -45.40 94.56
C VAL A 152 21.65 -45.38 94.69
N MET A 153 22.28 -44.21 94.65
CA MET A 153 23.75 -44.07 94.76
C MET A 153 24.25 -43.75 96.17
N GLU A 154 23.36 -43.55 97.15
CA GLU A 154 23.73 -43.29 98.56
C GLU A 154 23.85 -44.55 99.44
N GLU A 155 23.73 -45.76 98.86
CA GLU A 155 24.07 -47.06 99.49
C GLU A 155 25.46 -47.55 99.09
#